data_AF-A0A3R7XWC8-F1
#
_entry.id   AF-A0A3R7XWC8-F1
#
_cell.length_a   1.000
_cell.length_b   1.000
_cell.length_c   1.000
_cell.angle_alpha   90.00
_cell.angle_beta   90.00
_cell.angle_gamma   90.00
#
_symmetry.space_group_name_H-M   'P 1'
#
loop_
_entity.id
_entity.type
_entity.pdbx_description
1 polymer ?
#
loop_
_entity_poly.entity_id
_entity_poly.type
_entity_poly.pdbx_seq_one_letter_code
_entity_poly.pdbx_strand_id
1 'polypeptide(L)'
;MKESSLSMTWRMILLAFLLPPLLIVALDITFYGAFNGVDSSVSFTRFANATLTAYTLCSLFLLGNLFFYGESRNRPLAPLVGMVVATLLGIVATAFFIGQGPMLLEDNGSVQAQGIYNIVHMFVSSGAILMAVCVALGVTFSAITSQKLRSDFDLEEE
;
A
#
# COMPACT_ATOMS: atom_id res chain seq x y z
N MET A 1 -16.22 -7.17 43.70
CA MET A 1 -15.61 -7.74 42.47
C MET A 1 -14.39 -6.90 42.14
N LYS A 2 -13.21 -7.50 42.06
CA LYS A 2 -11.94 -6.78 41.83
C LYS A 2 -11.86 -6.45 40.35
N GLU A 3 -11.92 -5.17 39.98
CA GLU A 3 -11.76 -4.75 38.58
C GLU A 3 -10.36 -5.15 38.11
N SER A 4 -10.31 -6.10 37.18
CA SER A 4 -9.08 -6.53 36.52
C SER A 4 -8.65 -5.41 35.57
N SER A 5 -7.68 -4.60 35.96
CA SER A 5 -7.04 -3.62 35.09
C SER A 5 -6.38 -4.34 33.91
N LEU A 6 -7.03 -4.32 32.75
CA LEU A 6 -6.52 -4.94 31.53
C LEU A 6 -5.38 -4.06 31.01
N SER A 7 -4.14 -4.37 31.41
CA SER A 7 -2.95 -3.63 30.96
C SER A 7 -2.60 -4.06 29.53
N MET A 8 -2.82 -3.17 28.56
CA MET A 8 -2.45 -3.41 27.16
C MET A 8 -0.93 -3.63 27.05
N THR A 9 -0.53 -4.90 27.02
CA THR A 9 0.87 -5.33 26.94
C THR A 9 1.32 -5.36 25.47
N TRP A 10 2.58 -5.06 25.16
CA TRP A 10 3.14 -5.10 23.80
C TRP A 10 2.90 -6.44 23.07
N ARG A 11 2.84 -7.55 23.82
CA ARG A 11 2.48 -8.88 23.31
C ARG A 11 1.08 -8.91 22.69
N MET A 12 0.11 -8.23 23.30
CA MET A 12 -1.25 -8.14 22.78
C MET A 12 -1.34 -7.25 21.55
N ILE A 13 -0.50 -6.21 21.45
CA ILE A 13 -0.40 -5.37 20.24
C ILE A 13 0.13 -6.19 19.06
N LEU A 14 1.20 -6.95 19.27
CA LEU A 14 1.74 -7.85 18.25
C LEU A 14 0.74 -8.91 17.83
N LEU A 15 0.02 -9.50 18.80
CA LEU A 15 -0.99 -10.52 18.52
C LEU A 15 -2.17 -9.92 17.75
N ALA A 16 -2.65 -8.73 18.13
CA ALA A 16 -3.71 -8.03 17.39
C ALA A 16 -3.30 -7.64 15.96
N PHE A 17 -2.02 -7.35 15.73
CA PHE A 17 -1.49 -7.05 14.39
C PHE A 17 -1.34 -8.32 13.52
N LEU A 18 -0.86 -9.42 14.10
CA LEU A 18 -0.58 -10.67 13.39
C LEU A 18 -1.81 -11.58 13.22
N LEU A 19 -2.80 -11.48 14.11
CA LEU A 19 -3.97 -12.35 14.10
C LEU A 19 -4.81 -12.21 12.82
N PRO A 20 -5.13 -11.00 12.31
CA PRO A 20 -5.89 -10.85 11.07
C PRO A 20 -5.24 -11.53 9.85
N PRO A 21 -3.95 -11.30 9.51
CA PRO A 21 -3.34 -12.00 8.38
C PRO A 21 -3.19 -13.51 8.61
N LEU A 22 -2.91 -13.96 9.85
CA LEU A 22 -2.87 -15.39 10.17
C LEU A 22 -4.23 -16.06 10.02
N LEU A 23 -5.32 -15.38 10.39
CA LEU A 23 -6.68 -15.87 10.19
C LEU A 23 -7.01 -16.04 8.71
N ILE A 24 -6.63 -15.08 7.86
CA ILE A 24 -6.84 -15.18 6.42
C ILE A 24 -6.10 -16.40 5.86
N VAL A 25 -4.84 -16.60 6.25
CA VAL A 25 -4.06 -17.78 5.83
C VAL A 25 -4.68 -19.09 6.34
N ALA A 26 -5.12 -19.12 7.60
CA ALA A 26 -5.76 -20.31 8.17
C ALA A 26 -7.07 -20.66 7.45
N LEU A 27 -7.89 -19.66 7.09
CA LEU A 27 -9.11 -19.87 6.31
C LEU A 27 -8.78 -20.41 4.91
N ASP A 28 -7.78 -19.84 4.23
CA ASP A 28 -7.34 -20.29 2.91
C ASP A 28 -6.92 -21.77 2.92
N ILE A 29 -6.07 -22.16 3.87
CA ILE A 29 -5.65 -23.56 4.05
C ILE A 29 -6.84 -24.47 4.36
N THR A 30 -7.79 -24.01 5.19
CA THR A 30 -8.94 -24.82 5.60
C THR A 30 -9.92 -25.06 4.45
N PHE A 31 -10.17 -24.05 3.61
CA PHE A 31 -11.11 -24.17 2.49
C PHE A 31 -10.50 -24.79 1.23
N TYR A 32 -9.21 -24.57 0.97
CA TYR A 32 -8.56 -24.98 -0.28
C TYR A 32 -7.51 -26.09 -0.12
N GLY A 33 -7.28 -26.57 1.10
CA GLY A 33 -6.58 -27.83 1.41
C GLY A 33 -5.05 -27.82 1.27
N ALA A 34 -4.47 -26.92 0.47
CA ALA A 34 -3.03 -26.73 0.34
C ALA A 34 -2.67 -25.33 -0.17
N PHE A 35 -1.41 -24.92 0.02
CA PHE A 35 -0.80 -23.75 -0.62
C PHE A 35 -0.61 -24.00 -2.14
N ASN A 36 -1.70 -24.24 -2.86
CA ASN A 36 -1.69 -24.43 -4.32
C ASN A 36 -1.59 -23.10 -5.09
N GLY A 37 -1.56 -21.96 -4.39
CA GLY A 37 -1.70 -20.61 -4.98
C GLY A 37 -0.40 -19.84 -5.23
N VAL A 38 0.78 -20.37 -4.89
CA VAL A 38 2.06 -19.64 -5.02
C VAL A 38 2.94 -20.27 -6.09
N ASP A 39 2.55 -20.09 -7.35
CA ASP A 39 3.48 -20.29 -8.46
C ASP A 39 4.48 -19.12 -8.48
N SER A 40 5.72 -19.38 -8.05
CA SER A 40 6.77 -18.37 -7.94
C SER A 40 7.01 -17.61 -9.26
N SER A 41 6.77 -18.25 -10.41
CA SER A 41 6.95 -17.60 -11.71
C SER A 41 5.82 -16.59 -12.00
N VAL A 42 4.57 -16.98 -11.72
CA VAL A 42 3.39 -16.13 -11.89
C VAL A 42 3.38 -14.99 -10.86
N SER A 43 3.75 -15.28 -9.61
CA SER A 43 3.86 -14.26 -8.55
C SER A 43 4.92 -13.22 -8.87
N PHE A 44 6.10 -13.63 -9.36
CA PHE A 44 7.15 -12.70 -9.76
C PHE A 44 6.71 -11.80 -10.92
N THR A 45 6.04 -12.36 -11.92
CA THR A 45 5.54 -11.58 -13.06
C THR A 45 4.46 -10.58 -12.64
N ARG A 46 3.55 -10.96 -11.75
CA ARG A 46 2.55 -10.04 -11.17
C ARG A 46 3.21 -8.92 -10.36
N PHE A 47 4.23 -9.26 -9.57
CA PHE A 47 5.01 -8.29 -8.82
C PHE A 47 5.73 -7.31 -9.75
N ALA A 48 6.48 -7.81 -10.74
CA ALA A 48 7.18 -6.99 -11.72
C ALA A 48 6.22 -6.05 -12.47
N ASN A 49 5.05 -6.56 -12.87
CA ASN A 49 4.00 -5.77 -13.49
C ASN A 49 3.50 -4.62 -12.60
N ALA A 50 3.23 -4.93 -11.33
CA ALA A 50 2.79 -3.94 -10.35
C ALA A 50 3.89 -2.91 -10.04
N THR A 51 5.14 -3.34 -9.86
CA THR A 51 6.29 -2.47 -9.60
C THR A 51 6.55 -1.53 -10.76
N LEU A 52 6.50 -2.04 -12.00
CA LEU A 52 6.73 -1.23 -13.19
C LEU A 52 5.61 -0.21 -13.39
N THR A 53 4.36 -0.60 -13.14
CA THR A 53 3.22 0.32 -13.15
C THR A 53 3.37 1.42 -12.08
N ALA A 54 3.75 1.04 -10.85
CA ALA A 54 3.96 1.98 -9.76
C ALA A 54 5.11 2.95 -10.04
N TYR A 55 6.22 2.46 -10.59
CA TYR A 55 7.34 3.29 -11.03
C TYR A 55 6.89 4.34 -12.05
N THR A 56 6.22 3.92 -13.11
CA THR A 56 5.78 4.81 -14.20
C THR A 56 4.76 5.83 -13.72
N LEU A 57 3.78 5.45 -12.91
CA LEU A 57 2.78 6.40 -12.38
C LEU A 57 3.39 7.38 -11.38
N CYS A 58 4.26 6.89 -10.48
CA CYS A 58 4.91 7.72 -9.48
C CYS A 58 5.87 8.72 -10.14
N SER A 59 6.65 8.30 -11.14
CA SER A 59 7.54 9.20 -11.87
C SER A 59 6.75 10.30 -12.59
N LEU A 60 5.59 9.97 -13.16
CA LEU A 60 4.70 10.93 -13.83
C LEU A 60 4.11 11.93 -12.84
N PHE A 61 3.67 11.46 -11.67
CA PHE A 61 3.20 12.31 -10.59
C PHE A 61 4.29 13.25 -10.06
N LEU A 62 5.50 12.73 -9.81
CA LEU A 62 6.65 13.51 -9.35
C LEU A 62 7.13 14.50 -10.41
N LEU A 63 7.10 14.13 -11.69
CA LEU A 63 7.39 15.03 -12.80
C LEU A 63 6.40 16.19 -12.82
N GLY A 64 5.10 15.92 -12.67
CA GLY A 64 4.08 16.95 -12.55
C GLY A 64 4.33 17.87 -11.36
N ASN A 65 4.63 17.29 -10.19
CA ASN A 65 4.95 18.05 -8.98
C ASN A 65 6.17 18.97 -9.19
N LEU A 66 7.25 18.43 -9.77
CA LEU A 66 8.47 19.17 -10.04
C LEU A 66 8.27 20.24 -11.11
N PHE A 67 7.44 19.99 -12.12
CA PHE A 67 7.11 20.98 -13.15
C PHE A 67 6.44 22.20 -12.54
N PHE A 68 5.38 22.02 -11.74
CA PHE A 68 4.70 23.13 -11.06
C PHE A 68 5.61 23.83 -10.04
N TYR A 69 6.46 23.07 -9.33
CA TYR A 69 7.41 23.63 -8.36
C TYR A 69 8.52 24.45 -9.03
N GLY A 70 9.10 23.93 -10.12
CA GLY A 70 10.19 24.56 -10.87
C GLY A 70 9.76 25.87 -11.52
N GLU A 71 8.58 25.87 -12.13
CA GLU A 71 7.96 27.05 -12.76
C GLU A 71 7.70 28.15 -11.73
N SER A 72 7.19 27.80 -10.54
CA SER A 72 6.90 28.76 -9.47
C SER A 72 8.15 29.47 -8.92
N ARG A 73 9.36 28.90 -9.08
CA ARG A 73 10.57 29.34 -8.38
C ARG A 73 11.75 29.71 -9.28
N ASN A 74 11.58 29.72 -10.62
CA ASN A 74 12.67 29.97 -11.60
C ASN A 74 13.94 29.16 -11.28
N ARG A 75 13.79 27.89 -10.88
CA ARG A 75 14.89 27.01 -10.47
C ARG A 75 15.54 26.35 -11.69
N PRO A 76 16.82 25.89 -11.59
CA PRO A 76 17.51 25.25 -12.70
C PRO A 76 16.69 24.06 -13.22
N LEU A 77 16.50 24.00 -14.55
CA LEU A 77 15.68 22.98 -15.23
C LEU A 77 16.34 21.59 -15.27
N ALA A 78 17.59 21.46 -14.78
CA ALA A 78 18.35 20.21 -14.83
C ALA A 78 17.64 19.00 -14.15
N PRO A 79 17.01 19.13 -12.97
CA PRO A 79 16.24 18.04 -12.36
C PRO A 79 14.99 17.65 -13.17
N LEU A 80 14.41 18.60 -13.91
CA LEU A 80 13.22 18.37 -14.73
C LEU A 80 13.54 17.47 -15.92
N VAL A 81 14.66 17.73 -16.59
CA VAL A 81 15.14 16.88 -17.69
C VAL A 81 15.39 15.45 -17.21
N GLY A 82 16.03 15.29 -16.04
CA GLY A 82 16.26 13.97 -15.43
C GLY A 82 14.95 13.22 -15.16
N MET A 83 13.93 13.90 -14.62
CA MET A 83 12.62 13.29 -14.39
C MET A 83 11.86 12.96 -15.67
N VAL A 84 11.98 13.79 -16.72
CA VAL A 84 11.40 13.50 -18.04
C VAL A 84 11.99 12.21 -18.60
N VAL A 85 13.32 12.06 -18.58
CA VAL A 85 14.01 10.85 -19.05
C VAL A 85 13.60 9.63 -18.22
N ALA A 86 13.56 9.75 -16.89
CA ALA A 86 13.14 8.67 -16.00
C ALA A 86 11.70 8.20 -16.28
N THR A 87 10.80 9.15 -16.54
CA THR A 87 9.39 8.88 -16.86
C THR A 87 9.25 8.23 -18.23
N LEU A 88 9.95 8.73 -19.25
CA LEU A 88 9.96 8.13 -20.59
C LEU A 88 10.50 6.70 -20.55
N LEU A 89 11.57 6.45 -19.79
CA LEU A 89 12.11 5.11 -19.60
C LEU A 89 11.08 4.18 -18.95
N GLY A 90 10.31 4.67 -17.97
CA GLY A 90 9.19 3.92 -17.37
C GLY A 90 8.13 3.55 -18.39
N ILE A 91 7.63 4.51 -19.16
CA ILE A 91 6.61 4.29 -20.20
C ILE A 91 7.10 3.27 -21.24
N VAL A 92 8.32 3.44 -21.74
CA VAL A 92 8.92 2.53 -22.74
C VAL A 92 9.11 1.14 -22.16
N ALA A 93 9.64 1.03 -20.93
CA ALA A 93 9.80 -0.26 -20.26
C ALA A 93 8.45 -0.94 -20.03
N THR A 94 7.42 -0.22 -19.57
CA THR A 94 6.06 -0.75 -19.41
C THR A 94 5.53 -1.28 -20.74
N ALA A 95 5.59 -0.48 -21.81
CA ALA A 95 5.11 -0.90 -23.13
C ALA A 95 5.87 -2.13 -23.67
N PHE A 96 7.20 -2.15 -23.49
CA PHE A 96 8.06 -3.24 -23.93
C PHE A 96 7.75 -4.54 -23.18
N PHE A 97 7.75 -4.52 -21.84
CA PHE A 97 7.57 -5.73 -21.04
C PHE A 97 6.13 -6.28 -21.08
N ILE A 98 5.11 -5.43 -21.18
CA ILE A 98 3.74 -5.88 -21.44
C ILE A 98 3.65 -6.52 -22.84
N GLY A 99 4.30 -5.91 -23.84
CA GLY A 99 4.30 -6.41 -25.21
C GLY A 99 5.02 -7.75 -25.42
N GLN A 100 5.88 -8.18 -24.49
CA GLN A 100 6.56 -9.48 -24.59
C GLN A 100 5.62 -10.68 -24.33
N GLY A 101 4.47 -10.48 -23.68
CA GLY A 101 3.48 -11.53 -23.44
C GLY A 101 3.43 -12.09 -22.01
N PRO A 102 4.55 -12.51 -21.37
CA PRO A 102 4.52 -13.08 -20.01
C PRO A 102 3.89 -12.18 -18.96
N MET A 103 3.98 -10.85 -19.16
CA MET A 103 3.41 -9.87 -18.25
C MET A 103 1.91 -9.69 -18.43
N LEU A 104 1.30 -10.23 -19.50
CA LEU A 104 -0.15 -10.33 -19.70
C LEU A 104 -0.75 -11.27 -18.66
N LEU A 105 -1.56 -10.70 -17.77
CA LEU A 105 -2.21 -11.45 -16.69
C LEU A 105 -3.48 -12.17 -17.15
N GLU A 106 -3.95 -11.86 -18.36
CA GLU A 106 -5.09 -12.49 -19.02
C GLU A 106 -4.63 -13.02 -20.39
N ASP A 107 -4.83 -14.32 -20.63
CA ASP A 107 -4.41 -15.05 -21.84
C ASP A 107 -5.07 -14.57 -23.16
N ASN A 108 -5.84 -13.47 -23.12
CA ASN A 108 -6.52 -12.89 -24.29
C ASN A 108 -6.67 -11.35 -24.21
N GLY A 109 -5.92 -10.67 -23.31
CA GLY A 109 -5.97 -9.22 -23.14
C GLY A 109 -5.05 -8.47 -24.09
N SER A 110 -5.54 -7.39 -24.71
CA SER A 110 -4.67 -6.45 -25.44
C SER A 110 -3.72 -5.72 -24.48
N VAL A 111 -2.51 -5.36 -24.94
CA VAL A 111 -1.52 -4.53 -24.23
C VAL A 111 -2.17 -3.27 -23.63
N GLN A 112 -3.10 -2.65 -24.38
CA GLN A 112 -3.82 -1.46 -23.93
C GLN A 112 -4.79 -1.75 -22.79
N ALA A 113 -5.53 -2.86 -22.87
CA ALA A 113 -6.48 -3.26 -21.84
C ALA A 113 -5.77 -3.56 -20.52
N GLN A 114 -4.62 -4.23 -20.59
CA GLN A 114 -3.82 -4.48 -19.40
C GLN A 114 -3.22 -3.20 -18.82
N GLY A 115 -2.74 -2.28 -19.65
CA GLY A 115 -2.27 -0.98 -19.18
C GLY A 115 -3.33 -0.23 -18.38
N ILE A 116 -4.57 -0.19 -18.89
CA ILE A 116 -5.70 0.44 -18.20
C ILE A 116 -6.03 -0.30 -16.89
N TYR A 117 -6.09 -1.64 -16.92
CA TYR A 117 -6.34 -2.46 -15.75
C TYR A 117 -5.32 -2.18 -14.64
N ASN A 118 -4.02 -2.17 -14.97
CA ASN A 118 -2.94 -1.91 -14.03
C ASN A 118 -3.08 -0.54 -13.35
N ILE A 119 -3.40 0.50 -14.13
CA ILE A 119 -3.59 1.86 -13.62
C ILE A 119 -4.78 1.92 -12.66
N VAL A 120 -5.94 1.40 -13.08
CA VAL A 120 -7.16 1.39 -12.26
C VAL A 120 -6.93 0.58 -10.98
N HIS A 121 -6.36 -0.62 -11.10
CA HIS A 121 -6.09 -1.49 -9.96
C HIS A 121 -5.12 -0.85 -8.98
N MET A 122 -4.09 -0.13 -9.45
CA MET A 122 -3.17 0.61 -8.60
C MET A 122 -3.87 1.71 -7.80
N PHE A 123 -4.75 2.50 -8.42
CA PHE A 123 -5.49 3.54 -7.71
C PHE A 123 -6.48 2.97 -6.69
N VAL A 124 -7.23 1.94 -7.07
CA VAL A 124 -8.21 1.29 -6.18
C VAL A 124 -7.51 0.66 -4.97
N SER A 125 -6.44 -0.10 -5.19
CA SER A 125 -5.68 -0.73 -4.10
C SER A 125 -5.00 0.29 -3.19
N SER A 126 -4.40 1.34 -3.75
CA SER A 126 -3.83 2.45 -2.97
C SER A 126 -4.91 3.17 -2.15
N GLY A 127 -6.08 3.41 -2.73
CA GLY A 127 -7.23 4.00 -2.03
C GLY A 127 -7.74 3.12 -0.89
N ALA A 128 -7.81 1.80 -1.09
CA ALA A 128 -8.18 0.86 -0.05
C ALA A 128 -7.19 0.88 1.12
N ILE A 129 -5.88 0.94 0.84
CA ILE A 129 -4.84 1.07 1.87
C ILE A 129 -5.00 2.38 2.65
N LEU A 130 -5.20 3.52 1.95
CA LEU A 130 -5.42 4.81 2.61
C LEU A 130 -6.66 4.80 3.51
N MET A 131 -7.77 4.22 3.03
CA MET A 131 -8.99 4.06 3.82
C MET A 131 -8.75 3.20 5.06
N ALA A 132 -8.03 2.09 4.93
CA ALA A 132 -7.67 1.25 6.06
C ALA A 132 -6.84 2.00 7.10
N VAL A 133 -5.88 2.83 6.66
CA VAL A 133 -5.08 3.70 7.55
C VAL A 133 -5.97 4.72 8.27
N CYS A 134 -6.87 5.40 7.54
CA CYS A 134 -7.81 6.36 8.14
C CYS A 134 -8.70 5.72 9.21
N VAL A 135 -9.24 4.53 8.94
CA VAL A 135 -10.06 3.78 9.90
C VAL A 135 -9.22 3.36 11.11
N ALA A 136 -8.02 2.83 10.90
CA ALA A 136 -7.13 2.42 11.99
C ALA A 136 -6.76 3.59 12.90
N LEU A 137 -6.43 4.75 12.32
CA LEU A 137 -6.18 5.98 13.07
C LEU A 137 -7.42 6.42 13.85
N GLY A 138 -8.60 6.45 13.20
CA GLY A 138 -9.86 6.84 13.84
C GLY A 138 -10.24 5.96 15.04
N VAL A 139 -10.10 4.65 14.90
CA VAL A 139 -10.32 3.69 15.99
C VAL A 139 -9.32 3.92 17.12
N THR A 140 -8.04 4.15 16.79
CA THR A 140 -7.00 4.41 17.80
C THR A 140 -7.27 5.71 18.56
N PHE A 141 -7.62 6.80 17.88
CA PHE A 141 -8.00 8.06 18.51
C PHE A 141 -9.24 7.93 19.39
N SER A 142 -10.26 7.20 18.93
CA SER A 142 -11.46 6.91 19.72
C SER A 142 -11.12 6.10 20.97
N ALA A 143 -10.27 5.08 20.85
CA ALA A 143 -9.83 4.26 21.97
C ALA A 143 -9.03 5.06 23.01
N ILE A 144 -8.16 5.98 22.58
CA ILE A 144 -7.41 6.87 23.50
C ILE A 144 -8.36 7.85 24.20
N THR A 145 -9.29 8.46 23.47
CA THR A 145 -10.17 9.52 24.00
C THR A 145 -11.29 8.97 24.89
N SER A 146 -11.71 7.73 24.69
CA SER A 146 -12.75 7.07 25.50
C SER A 146 -12.27 6.53 26.84
N GLN A 147 -10.97 6.59 27.14
CA GLN A 147 -10.45 6.21 28.45
C GLN A 147 -10.90 7.23 29.49
N LYS A 148 -11.50 6.76 30.59
CA LYS A 148 -11.80 7.61 31.76
C LYS A 148 -10.51 8.33 32.19
N LEU A 149 -10.63 9.63 32.47
CA LEU A 149 -9.55 10.42 33.06
C LEU A 149 -9.05 9.69 34.30
N ARG A 150 -7.81 9.18 34.27
CA ARG A 150 -7.20 8.60 35.47
C ARG A 150 -6.84 9.78 36.37
N SER A 151 -7.67 10.04 37.38
CA SER A 151 -7.36 10.96 38.46
C SER A 151 -6.17 10.40 39.21
N ASP A 152 -4.97 10.89 38.89
CA ASP A 152 -3.74 10.59 39.64
C ASP A 152 -3.41 11.73 40.63
N PHE A 153 -4.42 12.55 40.98
CA PHE A 153 -4.36 13.55 42.03
C PHE A 153 -5.10 13.06 43.27
N ASP A 154 -4.59 12.00 43.89
CA ASP A 154 -4.81 11.68 45.32
C ASP A 154 -3.46 11.82 46.05
N LEU A 155 -2.77 12.94 45.81
CA LEU A 155 -1.63 13.34 46.62
C LEU A 155 -1.97 14.70 47.23
N GLU A 156 -1.94 14.72 48.55
CA GLU A 156 -2.01 15.88 49.47
C GLU A 156 -3.37 16.23 50.09
N GLU A 157 -4.09 15.26 50.67
CA GLU A 157 -4.83 15.51 51.93
C GLU A 157 -4.78 14.27 52.85
N GLU A 158 -3.73 14.20 53.67
CA GLU A 158 -3.76 13.87 55.13
C GLU A 158 -2.33 13.83 55.71
#